data_AF-A0A2G3ADV5-F1
#
_entry.id   AF-A0A2G3ADV5-F1
#
_cell.length_a   1.000
_cell.length_b   1.000
_cell.length_c   1.000
_cell.angle_alpha   90.00
_cell.angle_beta   90.00
_cell.angle_gamma   90.00
#
_symmetry.space_group_name_H-M   'P 1'
#
loop_
_entity.id
_entity.type
_entity.pdbx_description
1 polymer ?
#
loop_
_entity_poly.entity_id
_entity_poly.type
_entity_poly.pdbx_seq_one_letter_code
_entity_poly.pdbx_strand_id
1 'polypeptide(L)'
;MNPSLEPTFLAIVQKHGDITKDCPLESGYMLTSVLEAICKVVQELQQKHFTEFDCNLLNSYCSVVRDAEKMNVNVNWLRTRLDEIKDAVNCIIETKELNDEKNTLAKQIENEKEGLESMKAELEKLKSEIERKENLLNLDTLLTEDMSSLINDRALRIQQYKNMPLMEAFQ
;
A
#
# COMPACT_ATOMS: atom_id res chain seq x y z
N MET A 1 -0.35 32.00 -42.20
CA MET A 1 -0.92 31.19 -41.10
C MET A 1 -1.89 30.19 -41.69
N ASN A 2 -1.86 28.92 -41.26
CA ASN A 2 -2.84 27.92 -41.67
C ASN A 2 -4.26 28.38 -41.28
N PRO A 3 -5.24 28.38 -42.21
CA PRO A 3 -6.62 28.77 -41.91
C PRO A 3 -7.27 28.02 -40.75
N SER A 4 -6.87 26.77 -40.48
CA SER A 4 -7.40 25.99 -39.35
C SER A 4 -6.95 26.52 -37.98
N LEU A 5 -5.90 27.33 -37.93
CA LEU A 5 -5.32 27.88 -36.70
C LEU A 5 -5.74 29.33 -36.44
N GLU A 6 -6.27 30.01 -37.45
CA GLU A 6 -6.68 31.41 -37.37
C GLU A 6 -7.69 31.69 -36.24
N PRO A 7 -8.76 30.87 -36.03
CA PRO A 7 -9.68 31.09 -34.93
C PRO A 7 -9.00 31.06 -33.56
N THR A 8 -8.05 30.14 -33.38
CA THR A 8 -7.27 29.98 -32.15
C THR A 8 -6.36 31.19 -31.92
N PHE A 9 -5.66 31.62 -32.98
CA PHE A 9 -4.80 32.80 -32.91
C PHE A 9 -5.61 34.04 -32.53
N LEU A 10 -6.75 34.27 -33.17
CA LEU A 10 -7.63 35.40 -32.86
C LEU A 10 -8.12 35.35 -31.40
N ALA A 11 -8.50 34.17 -30.90
CA ALA A 11 -8.90 33.99 -29.51
C ALA A 11 -7.75 34.28 -28.52
N ILE A 12 -6.52 33.88 -28.86
CA ILE A 12 -5.33 34.20 -28.06
C ILE A 12 -5.12 35.72 -28.03
N VAL A 13 -5.11 36.38 -29.19
CA VAL A 13 -4.91 37.83 -29.29
C VAL A 13 -6.01 38.59 -28.54
N GLN A 14 -7.26 38.15 -28.66
CA GLN A 14 -8.38 38.75 -27.96
C GLN A 14 -8.22 38.67 -26.43
N LYS A 15 -7.67 37.56 -25.91
CA LYS A 15 -7.56 37.31 -24.48
C LYS A 15 -6.26 37.83 -23.87
N HIS A 16 -5.17 37.79 -24.61
CA HIS A 16 -3.81 38.03 -24.13
C HIS A 16 -3.11 39.22 -24.80
N GLY A 17 -3.76 39.86 -25.77
CA GLY A 17 -3.19 40.95 -26.56
C GLY A 17 -2.19 40.46 -27.60
N ASP A 18 -1.41 41.39 -28.15
CA ASP A 18 -0.30 41.04 -29.04
C ASP A 18 0.83 40.37 -28.25
N ILE A 19 0.91 39.05 -28.35
CA ILE A 19 1.92 38.23 -27.68
C ILE A 19 3.31 38.32 -28.35
N THR A 20 3.43 39.00 -29.49
CA THR A 20 4.67 39.10 -30.29
C THR A 20 5.36 40.45 -30.20
N LYS A 21 4.81 41.38 -29.41
CA LYS A 21 5.27 42.77 -29.29
C LYS A 21 6.78 42.92 -29.04
N ASP A 22 7.35 42.04 -28.22
CA ASP A 22 8.77 42.08 -27.81
C ASP A 22 9.63 41.03 -28.55
N CYS A 23 9.05 40.34 -29.55
CA CYS A 23 9.72 39.30 -30.32
C CYS A 23 10.76 39.92 -31.29
N PRO A 24 12.01 39.44 -31.30
CA PRO A 24 13.07 40.00 -32.15
C PRO A 24 13.02 39.47 -33.60
N LEU A 25 12.07 38.60 -33.93
CA LEU A 25 11.98 38.00 -35.27
C LEU A 25 11.47 39.02 -36.30
N GLU A 26 12.37 39.43 -37.20
CA GLU A 26 12.04 40.33 -38.31
C GLU A 26 11.35 39.60 -39.48
N SER A 27 11.65 38.31 -39.67
CA SER A 27 11.05 37.51 -40.74
C SER A 27 9.61 37.12 -40.38
N GLY A 28 8.65 37.68 -41.12
CA GLY A 28 7.23 37.33 -40.96
C GLY A 28 6.93 35.84 -41.19
N TYR A 29 7.72 35.17 -42.04
CA TYR A 29 7.63 33.72 -42.20
C TYR A 29 8.00 32.98 -40.91
N MET A 30 9.14 33.32 -40.31
CA MET A 30 9.60 32.70 -39.06
C MET A 30 8.65 32.98 -37.90
N LEU A 31 8.17 34.23 -37.78
CA LEU A 31 7.20 34.61 -36.76
C LEU A 31 5.90 33.83 -36.90
N THR A 32 5.40 33.67 -38.14
CA THR A 32 4.22 32.86 -38.42
C THR A 32 4.42 31.41 -37.99
N SER A 33 5.58 30.80 -38.27
CA SER A 33 5.87 29.43 -37.85
C SER A 33 5.84 29.23 -36.34
N VAL A 34 6.35 30.20 -35.56
CA VAL A 34 6.28 30.16 -34.09
C VAL A 34 4.84 30.28 -33.60
N LEU A 35 4.08 31.23 -34.15
CA LEU A 35 2.66 31.42 -33.81
C LEU A 35 1.81 30.19 -34.14
N GLU A 36 2.06 29.53 -35.27
CA GLU A 36 1.39 28.29 -35.64
C GLU A 36 1.68 27.16 -34.65
N ALA A 37 2.93 27.03 -34.19
CA ALA A 37 3.30 26.03 -33.19
C ALA A 37 2.55 26.26 -31.86
N ILE A 38 2.46 27.52 -31.40
CA ILE A 38 1.71 27.89 -30.20
C ILE A 38 0.21 27.57 -30.38
N CYS A 39 -0.38 27.95 -31.52
CA CYS A 39 -1.79 27.69 -31.79
C CYS A 39 -2.12 26.19 -31.84
N LYS A 40 -1.20 25.38 -32.38
CA LYS A 40 -1.34 23.91 -32.37
C LYS A 40 -1.38 23.37 -30.95
N VAL A 41 -0.45 23.78 -30.08
CA VAL A 41 -0.46 23.36 -28.66
C VAL A 41 -1.79 23.74 -28.01
N VAL A 42 -2.29 24.96 -28.24
CA VAL A 42 -3.56 25.41 -27.66
C VAL A 42 -4.75 24.58 -28.16
N GLN A 43 -4.83 24.29 -29.47
CA GLN A 43 -5.89 23.43 -30.01
C GLN A 43 -5.84 22.02 -29.43
N GLU A 44 -4.65 21.44 -29.33
CA GLU A 44 -4.46 20.12 -28.73
C GLU A 44 -4.94 20.09 -27.28
N LEU A 45 -4.62 21.13 -26.50
CA LEU A 45 -5.09 21.28 -25.12
C LEU A 45 -6.62 21.49 -25.03
N GLN A 46 -7.25 22.07 -26.05
CA GLN A 46 -8.70 22.28 -26.10
C GLN A 46 -9.46 21.00 -26.49
N GLN A 47 -8.84 20.12 -27.27
CA GLN A 47 -9.49 18.93 -27.83
C GLN A 47 -9.30 17.68 -26.96
N LYS A 48 -8.16 17.55 -26.27
CA LYS A 48 -7.82 16.35 -25.51
C LYS A 48 -8.42 16.35 -24.11
N HIS A 49 -8.86 15.18 -23.68
CA HIS A 49 -9.18 14.90 -22.29
C HIS A 49 -7.92 14.66 -21.48
N PHE A 50 -8.03 14.89 -20.17
CA PHE A 50 -6.91 14.78 -19.24
C PHE A 50 -6.24 13.39 -19.25
N THR A 51 -7.03 12.34 -19.48
CA THR A 51 -6.57 10.94 -19.54
C THR A 51 -5.75 10.61 -20.79
N GLU A 52 -5.72 11.50 -21.78
CA GLU A 52 -5.00 11.31 -23.04
C GLU A 52 -3.60 11.95 -23.02
N PHE A 53 -3.22 12.58 -21.91
CA PHE A 53 -1.90 13.15 -21.72
C PHE A 53 -0.96 12.15 -21.07
N ASP A 54 0.19 11.93 -21.71
CA ASP A 54 1.34 11.31 -21.09
C ASP A 54 2.47 12.34 -20.89
N CYS A 55 3.49 11.95 -20.11
CA CYS A 55 4.63 12.80 -19.81
C CYS A 55 5.40 13.24 -21.06
N ASN A 56 5.49 12.40 -22.09
CA ASN A 56 6.25 12.71 -23.30
C ASN A 56 5.54 13.77 -24.14
N LEU A 57 4.23 13.65 -24.28
CA LEU A 57 3.39 14.61 -24.99
C LEU A 57 3.46 15.98 -24.31
N LEU A 58 3.28 16.03 -23.00
CA LEU A 58 3.39 17.28 -22.23
C LEU A 58 4.79 17.90 -22.34
N ASN A 59 5.85 17.09 -22.27
CA ASN A 59 7.22 17.57 -22.47
C ASN A 59 7.43 18.16 -23.87
N SER A 60 6.79 17.62 -24.89
CA SER A 60 6.83 18.19 -26.25
C SER A 60 6.18 19.58 -26.30
N TYR A 61 5.03 19.77 -25.63
CA TYR A 61 4.33 21.04 -25.58
C TYR A 61 5.10 22.08 -24.76
N CYS A 62 5.65 21.69 -23.62
CA CYS A 62 6.52 22.55 -22.81
C CYS A 62 7.78 22.98 -23.59
N SER A 63 8.28 22.14 -24.50
CA SER A 63 9.43 22.48 -25.34
C SER A 63 9.08 23.56 -26.36
N VAL A 64 7.92 23.47 -27.02
CA VAL A 64 7.40 24.54 -27.90
C VAL A 64 7.27 25.86 -27.16
N VAL A 65 6.66 25.85 -25.97
CA VAL A 65 6.49 27.05 -25.14
C VAL A 65 7.83 27.63 -24.72
N ARG A 66 8.77 26.80 -24.30
CA ARG A 66 10.13 27.23 -23.94
C ARG A 66 10.87 27.87 -25.12
N ASP A 67 10.72 27.34 -26.33
CA ASP A 67 11.37 27.93 -27.50
C ASP A 67 10.70 29.25 -27.92
N ALA A 68 9.37 29.38 -27.75
CA ALA A 68 8.67 30.64 -27.95
C ALA A 68 9.10 31.73 -26.93
N GLU A 69 9.29 31.36 -25.66
CA GLU A 69 9.81 32.27 -24.64
C GLU A 69 11.22 32.77 -24.93
N LYS A 70 12.11 31.89 -25.44
CA LYS A 70 13.46 32.30 -25.87
C LYS A 70 13.43 33.34 -27.01
N MET A 71 12.34 33.36 -27.77
CA MET A 71 12.08 34.34 -28.82
C MET A 71 11.28 35.54 -28.30
N ASN A 72 11.20 35.75 -26.98
CA ASN A 72 10.42 36.82 -26.34
C ASN A 72 8.95 36.88 -26.76
N VAL A 73 8.36 35.76 -27.19
CA VAL A 73 6.90 35.67 -27.37
C VAL A 73 6.27 35.48 -25.99
N ASN A 74 5.30 36.32 -25.64
CA ASN A 74 4.63 36.29 -24.36
C ASN A 74 3.64 35.10 -24.27
N VAL A 75 4.15 33.98 -23.79
CA VAL A 75 3.40 32.73 -23.59
C VAL A 75 3.37 32.27 -22.12
N ASN A 76 3.59 33.18 -21.18
CA ASN A 76 3.61 32.87 -19.74
C ASN A 76 2.31 32.18 -19.28
N TRP A 77 1.17 32.61 -19.82
CA TRP A 77 -0.13 31.99 -19.53
C TRP A 77 -0.21 30.53 -19.98
N LEU A 78 0.42 30.19 -21.11
CA LEU A 78 0.44 28.82 -21.62
C LEU A 78 1.44 27.96 -20.85
N ARG A 79 2.58 28.54 -20.45
CA ARG A 79 3.53 27.91 -19.53
C ARG A 79 2.85 27.50 -18.23
N THR A 80 2.23 28.46 -17.54
CA THR A 80 1.51 28.20 -16.29
C THR A 80 0.46 27.11 -16.47
N ARG A 81 -0.30 27.16 -17.58
CA ARG A 81 -1.33 26.15 -17.83
C ARG A 81 -0.76 24.75 -18.06
N LEU A 82 0.37 24.63 -18.76
CA LEU A 82 1.04 23.34 -18.96
C LEU A 82 1.64 22.79 -17.66
N ASP A 83 2.20 23.66 -16.80
CA ASP A 83 2.71 23.27 -15.49
C ASP A 83 1.59 22.72 -14.60
N GLU A 84 0.43 23.40 -14.54
CA GLU A 84 -0.76 22.92 -13.82
C GLU A 84 -1.24 21.55 -14.33
N ILE A 85 -1.26 21.36 -15.66
CA ILE A 85 -1.67 20.08 -16.26
C ILE A 85 -0.67 18.98 -15.90
N LYS A 86 0.63 19.28 -15.96
CA LYS A 86 1.68 18.33 -15.60
C LYS A 86 1.59 17.89 -14.15
N ASP A 87 1.38 18.84 -13.23
CA ASP A 87 1.21 18.54 -11.81
C ASP A 87 -0.02 17.66 -11.57
N ALA A 88 -1.14 17.96 -12.24
CA ALA A 88 -2.34 17.13 -12.13
C ALA A 88 -2.16 15.73 -12.72
N VAL A 89 -1.38 15.54 -13.81
CA VAL A 89 -1.08 14.21 -14.36
C VAL A 89 -0.25 13.40 -13.37
N ASN A 90 0.76 14.02 -12.76
CA ASN A 90 1.57 13.38 -11.73
C ASN A 90 0.70 12.97 -10.52
N CYS A 91 -0.20 13.85 -10.06
CA CYS A 91 -1.11 13.55 -8.96
C CYS A 91 -1.99 12.32 -9.25
N ILE A 92 -2.47 12.15 -10.49
CA ILE A 92 -3.28 10.98 -10.88
C ILE A 92 -2.44 9.70 -10.82
N ILE A 93 -1.20 9.73 -11.32
CA ILE A 93 -0.29 8.60 -11.30
C ILE A 93 0.00 8.20 -9.84
N GLU A 94 0.41 9.15 -9.01
CA GLU A 94 0.71 8.95 -7.59
C GLU A 94 -0.51 8.42 -6.83
N THR A 95 -1.71 8.98 -7.08
CA THR A 95 -2.95 8.52 -6.44
C THR A 95 -3.27 7.07 -6.80
N LYS A 96 -3.04 6.67 -8.06
CA LYS A 96 -3.24 5.29 -8.49
C LYS A 96 -2.27 4.34 -7.77
N GLU A 97 -0.98 4.69 -7.75
CA GLU A 97 0.06 3.90 -7.08
C GLU A 97 -0.24 3.72 -5.57
N LEU A 98 -0.58 4.81 -4.88
CA LEU A 98 -0.96 4.78 -3.47
C LEU A 98 -2.20 3.91 -3.21
N ASN A 99 -3.19 3.94 -4.11
CA ASN A 99 -4.38 3.11 -3.97
C ASN A 99 -4.07 1.63 -4.16
N ASP A 100 -3.17 1.28 -5.09
CA ASP A 100 -2.71 -0.09 -5.31
C ASP A 100 -1.90 -0.62 -4.10
N GLU A 101 -1.02 0.21 -3.53
CA GLU A 101 -0.27 -0.14 -2.31
C GLU A 101 -1.21 -0.31 -1.11
N LYS A 102 -2.16 0.62 -0.89
CA LYS A 102 -3.19 0.51 0.14
C LYS A 102 -3.98 -0.79 0.03
N ASN A 103 -4.39 -1.17 -1.18
CA ASN A 103 -5.14 -2.42 -1.40
C ASN A 103 -4.29 -3.66 -1.09
N THR A 104 -2.99 -3.59 -1.36
CA THR A 104 -2.05 -4.67 -1.03
C THR A 104 -1.89 -4.83 0.49
N LEU A 105 -1.69 -3.72 1.21
CA LEU A 105 -1.61 -3.70 2.67
C LEU A 105 -2.91 -4.19 3.31
N ALA A 106 -4.07 -3.79 2.79
CA ALA A 106 -5.37 -4.23 3.30
C ALA A 106 -5.53 -5.77 3.22
N LYS A 107 -5.06 -6.39 2.13
CA LYS A 107 -5.06 -7.85 1.99
C LYS A 107 -4.09 -8.53 2.96
N GLN A 108 -2.91 -7.96 3.18
CA GLN A 108 -1.94 -8.49 4.15
C GLN A 108 -2.50 -8.45 5.57
N ILE A 109 -3.12 -7.34 5.97
CA ILE A 109 -3.75 -7.18 7.28
C ILE A 109 -4.84 -8.24 7.49
N GLU A 110 -5.69 -8.47 6.49
CA GLU A 110 -6.75 -9.49 6.63
C GLU A 110 -6.17 -10.90 6.78
N ASN A 111 -5.17 -11.26 5.97
CA ASN A 111 -4.49 -12.55 6.08
C ASN A 111 -3.81 -12.73 7.46
N GLU A 112 -3.14 -11.70 7.96
CA GLU A 112 -2.50 -11.73 9.29
C GLU A 112 -3.54 -11.88 10.40
N LYS A 113 -4.69 -11.22 10.27
CA LYS A 113 -5.80 -11.33 11.23
C LYS A 113 -6.39 -12.73 11.25
N GLU A 114 -6.62 -13.33 10.09
CA GLU A 114 -7.06 -14.73 9.98
C GLU A 114 -6.04 -15.69 10.60
N GLY A 115 -4.76 -15.50 10.30
CA GLY A 115 -3.66 -16.29 10.89
C GLY A 115 -3.61 -16.17 12.41
N LEU A 116 -3.74 -14.95 12.94
CA LEU A 116 -3.77 -14.69 14.38
C LEU A 116 -4.95 -15.39 15.06
N GLU A 117 -6.12 -15.38 14.44
CA GLU A 117 -7.31 -16.03 14.99
C GLU A 117 -7.14 -17.56 15.03
N SER A 118 -6.54 -18.15 13.98
CA SER A 118 -6.18 -19.57 13.97
C SER A 118 -5.20 -19.92 15.10
N MET A 119 -4.14 -19.11 15.28
CA MET A 119 -3.16 -19.32 16.36
C MET A 119 -3.80 -19.21 17.75
N LYS A 120 -4.72 -18.27 17.96
CA LYS A 120 -5.46 -18.17 19.24
C LYS A 120 -6.30 -19.42 19.50
N ALA A 121 -7.00 -19.92 18.50
CA ALA A 121 -7.81 -21.14 18.64
C ALA A 121 -6.95 -22.37 18.99
N GLU A 122 -5.77 -22.51 18.35
CA GLU A 122 -4.82 -23.57 18.67
C GLU A 122 -4.26 -23.45 20.10
N LEU A 123 -3.96 -22.22 20.53
CA LEU A 123 -3.45 -21.94 21.86
C LEU A 123 -4.47 -22.30 22.95
N GLU A 124 -5.76 -21.99 22.75
CA GLU A 124 -6.81 -22.39 23.68
C GLU A 124 -6.98 -23.92 23.74
N LYS A 125 -6.91 -24.61 22.59
CA LYS A 125 -6.93 -26.08 22.57
C LYS A 125 -5.76 -26.69 23.35
N LEU A 126 -4.56 -26.14 23.19
CA LEU A 126 -3.37 -26.60 23.92
C LEU A 126 -3.50 -26.36 25.42
N LYS A 127 -4.04 -25.22 25.84
CA LYS A 127 -4.31 -24.94 27.27
C LYS A 127 -5.24 -25.99 27.88
N SER A 128 -6.37 -26.31 27.23
CA SER A 128 -7.29 -27.33 27.72
C SER A 128 -6.64 -28.71 27.81
N GLU A 129 -5.76 -29.06 26.87
CA GLU A 129 -5.05 -30.34 26.90
C GLU A 129 -3.99 -30.39 28.02
N ILE A 130 -3.32 -29.27 28.32
CA ILE A 130 -2.41 -29.15 29.46
C ILE A 130 -3.17 -29.35 30.76
N GLU A 131 -4.27 -28.63 30.96
CA GLU A 131 -5.12 -28.73 32.17
C GLU A 131 -5.62 -30.17 32.38
N ARG A 132 -6.05 -30.83 31.30
CA ARG A 132 -6.46 -32.25 31.35
C ARG A 132 -5.33 -33.16 31.82
N LYS A 133 -4.11 -32.96 31.34
CA LYS A 133 -2.94 -33.75 31.73
C LYS A 133 -2.50 -33.48 33.16
N GLU A 134 -2.55 -32.23 33.62
CA GLU A 134 -2.27 -31.86 35.01
C GLU A 134 -3.24 -32.55 35.97
N ASN A 135 -4.54 -32.57 35.64
CA ASN A 135 -5.56 -33.25 36.44
C ASN A 135 -5.33 -34.77 36.53
N LEU A 136 -4.96 -35.41 35.41
CA LEU A 136 -4.61 -36.83 35.39
C LEU A 136 -3.37 -37.12 36.24
N LEU A 137 -2.32 -36.30 36.12
CA LEU A 137 -1.09 -36.45 36.91
C LEU A 137 -1.36 -36.35 38.42
N ASN A 138 -2.22 -35.41 38.83
CA ASN A 138 -2.61 -35.28 40.23
C ASN A 138 -3.33 -36.53 40.74
N LEU A 139 -4.25 -37.10 39.93
CA LEU A 139 -4.94 -38.34 40.29
C LEU A 139 -3.97 -39.52 40.42
N ASP A 140 -3.07 -39.69 39.46
CA ASP A 140 -2.06 -40.76 39.47
C ASP A 140 -1.11 -40.62 40.67
N THR A 141 -0.78 -39.39 41.06
CA THR A 141 0.02 -39.09 42.27
C THR A 141 -0.71 -39.56 43.53
N LEU A 142 -1.98 -39.18 43.69
CA LEU A 142 -2.81 -39.61 44.84
C LEU A 142 -2.96 -41.14 44.91
N LEU A 143 -3.19 -41.80 43.77
CA LEU A 143 -3.27 -43.26 43.70
C LEU A 143 -1.95 -43.91 44.11
N THR A 144 -0.81 -43.34 43.70
CA THR A 144 0.52 -43.83 44.06
C THR A 144 0.80 -43.70 45.57
N GLU A 145 0.37 -42.59 46.18
CA GLU A 145 0.46 -42.36 47.63
C GLU A 145 -0.39 -43.37 48.42
N ASP A 146 -1.64 -43.62 48.00
CA ASP A 146 -2.53 -44.60 48.63
C ASP A 146 -1.95 -46.02 48.55
N MET A 147 -1.48 -46.41 47.35
CA MET A 147 -0.80 -47.71 47.17
C MET A 147 0.44 -47.83 48.07
N SER A 148 1.24 -46.77 48.19
CA SER A 148 2.42 -46.75 49.06
C SER A 148 2.04 -46.95 50.53
N SER A 149 0.97 -46.30 50.99
CA SER A 149 0.42 -46.49 52.34
C SER A 149 -0.02 -47.94 52.57
N LEU A 150 -0.78 -48.53 51.64
CA LEU A 150 -1.24 -49.92 51.71
C LEU A 150 -0.08 -50.92 51.71
N ILE A 151 0.96 -50.68 50.90
CA ILE A 151 2.16 -51.51 50.88
C ILE A 151 2.87 -51.46 52.24
N ASN A 152 3.03 -50.28 52.83
CA ASN A 152 3.67 -50.12 54.13
C ASN A 152 2.88 -50.82 55.25
N ASP A 153 1.55 -50.68 55.27
CA ASP A 153 0.70 -51.38 56.25
C ASP A 153 0.83 -52.92 56.12
N ARG A 154 0.78 -53.44 54.89
CA ARG A 154 0.97 -54.88 54.65
C ARG A 154 2.37 -55.35 55.06
N ALA A 155 3.41 -54.57 54.78
CA ALA A 155 4.78 -54.88 55.17
C ALA A 155 4.91 -54.96 56.71
N LEU A 156 4.30 -54.04 57.45
CA LEU A 156 4.25 -54.06 58.91
C LEU A 156 3.55 -55.32 59.44
N ARG A 157 2.37 -55.67 58.89
CA ARG A 157 1.66 -56.90 59.26
C ARG A 157 2.49 -58.15 59.01
N ILE A 158 3.14 -58.24 57.85
CA ILE A 158 4.05 -59.35 57.52
C ILE A 158 5.20 -59.43 58.54
N GLN A 159 5.78 -58.29 58.93
CA GLN A 159 6.85 -58.24 59.92
C GLN A 159 6.38 -58.69 61.30
N GLN A 160 5.17 -58.31 61.72
CA GLN A 160 4.57 -58.78 62.98
C GLN A 160 4.45 -60.30 63.00
N TYR A 161 3.89 -60.91 61.95
CA TYR A 161 3.79 -62.37 61.84
C TYR A 161 5.14 -63.08 61.85
N LYS A 162 6.17 -62.50 61.23
CA LYS A 162 7.54 -63.06 61.28
C LYS A 162 8.13 -63.09 62.69
N ASN A 163 7.70 -62.18 63.57
CA ASN A 163 8.22 -62.03 64.92
C ASN A 163 7.40 -62.81 65.98
N MET A 164 6.24 -63.36 65.62
CA MET A 164 5.39 -64.13 66.52
C MET A 164 5.62 -65.65 66.32
N PRO A 165 5.55 -66.46 67.40
CA PRO A 165 5.51 -67.91 67.26
C PRO A 165 4.22 -68.32 66.51
N LEU A 166 4.36 -69.21 65.51
CA LEU A 166 3.24 -69.60 64.64
C LEU A 166 2.15 -70.43 65.36
N MET A 167 2.49 -71.01 66.50
CA MET A 167 1.61 -71.79 67.37
C MET A 167 2.05 -71.57 68.81
N GLU A 168 1.09 -71.49 69.73
CA GLU A 168 1.38 -71.46 71.16
C GLU A 168 1.95 -72.82 71.62
N ALA A 169 2.79 -72.79 72.66
CA ALA A 169 3.29 -74.02 73.25
C ALA A 169 2.14 -74.75 73.97
N PHE A 170 1.87 -75.99 73.57
CA PHE A 170 0.89 -76.83 74.25
C PHE A 170 1.41 -77.20 75.65
N GLN A 171 0.65 -76.84 76.69
CA GLN A 171 0.92 -77.22 78.08
C GLN A 171 0.54 -78.67 78.37
#